data_AF-A0A820MAL6-F1
#
_entry.id   AF-A0A820MAL6-F1
#
_cell.length_a   1.000
_cell.length_b   1.000
_cell.length_c   1.000
_cell.angle_alpha   90.00
_cell.angle_beta   90.00
_cell.angle_gamma   90.00
#
_symmetry.space_group_name_H-M   'P 1'
#
loop_
_entity.id
_entity.type
_entity.pdbx_description
1 polymer ?
#
loop_
_entity_poly.entity_id
_entity_poly.type
_entity_poly.pdbx_seq_one_letter_code
_entity_poly.pdbx_strand_id
1 'polypeptide(L)' 'MELPLSIEELIHELDEPNLNGWKLFAQTSDVKVYRKIDDENKGMQYKCYSHIPDVTPDIFYKVALDVDYRLVWDK' A
#
# COMPACT_ATOMS: atom_id res chain seq x y z
N MET A 1 -13.70 12.90 0.40
CA MET A 1 -12.97 11.84 -0.31
C MET A 1 -13.41 10.55 0.33
N GLU A 2 -14.22 9.74 -0.35
CA GLU A 2 -14.61 8.44 0.17
C GLU A 2 -13.48 7.45 -0.11
N LEU A 3 -13.17 6.61 0.87
CA LEU A 3 -12.23 5.52 0.65
C LEU A 3 -12.90 4.49 -0.26
N PRO A 4 -12.14 3.88 -1.19
CA PRO A 4 -12.68 2.92 -2.14
C PRO A 4 -13.13 1.60 -1.49
N LEU A 5 -12.77 1.37 -0.23
CA LEU A 5 -13.05 0.18 0.56
C LEU A 5 -13.39 0.57 2.01
N SER A 6 -14.20 -0.26 2.67
CA SER A 6 -14.41 -0.18 4.12
C SER A 6 -13.16 -0.62 4.88
N ILE A 7 -13.12 -0.33 6.19
CA ILE A 7 -12.00 -0.77 7.05
C ILE A 7 -11.93 -2.31 7.09
N GLU A 8 -13.08 -2.97 7.18
CA GLU A 8 -13.18 -4.42 7.20
C GLU A 8 -12.67 -5.05 5.90
N GLU A 9 -13.00 -4.46 4.76
CA GLU A 9 -12.50 -4.90 3.44
C GLU A 9 -10.98 -4.70 3.33
N LEU A 10 -10.46 -3.57 3.83
CA LEU A 10 -9.02 -3.31 3.86
C LEU A 10 -8.26 -4.31 4.73
N ILE A 11 -8.80 -4.67 5.89
CA ILE A 11 -8.20 -5.68 6.77
C ILE A 11 -8.20 -7.03 6.07
N HIS A 12 -9.32 -7.44 5.47
CA HIS A 12 -9.39 -8.70 4.74
C HIS A 12 -8.38 -8.76 3.58
N GLU A 13 -8.19 -7.66 2.86
CA GLU A 13 -7.20 -7.58 1.78
C GLU A 13 -5.73 -7.73 2.24
N LEU A 14 -5.41 -7.49 3.52
CA LEU A 14 -4.07 -7.76 4.07
C LEU A 14 -3.78 -9.25 4.17
N ASP A 15 -4.81 -10.06 4.49
CA ASP A 15 -4.71 -11.52 4.60
C ASP A 15 -4.88 -12.20 3.22
N GLU A 16 -5.87 -11.75 2.45
CA GLU A 16 -6.25 -12.30 1.15
C GLU A 16 -6.25 -11.20 0.07
N PRO A 17 -5.10 -10.94 -0.58
CA PRO A 17 -4.99 -9.90 -1.61
C PRO A 17 -5.95 -10.09 -2.79
N ASN A 18 -6.82 -9.12 -3.04
CA ASN A 18 -7.65 -9.11 -4.25
C ASN A 18 -6.89 -8.47 -5.42
N LEU A 19 -6.28 -9.32 -6.25
CA LEU A 19 -5.46 -8.92 -7.39
C LEU A 19 -6.19 -9.02 -8.75
N ASN A 20 -7.51 -9.17 -8.77
CA ASN A 20 -8.25 -9.28 -10.04
C ASN A 20 -8.13 -8.00 -10.88
N GLY A 21 -7.62 -8.13 -12.10
CA GLY A 21 -7.34 -7.00 -13.00
C GLY A 21 -6.08 -6.20 -12.63
N TRP A 22 -5.33 -6.61 -11.60
CA TRP A 22 -4.05 -6.02 -11.22
C TRP A 22 -2.89 -6.77 -11.87
N LYS A 23 -1.84 -6.04 -12.27
CA LYS A 23 -0.62 -6.64 -12.84
C LYS A 23 0.58 -6.31 -11.99
N LEU A 24 1.46 -7.28 -11.76
CA LEU A 24 2.73 -7.02 -11.08
C LEU A 24 3.52 -5.97 -11.87
N PHE A 25 3.93 -4.92 -11.18
CA PHE A 25 4.62 -3.78 -11.78
C PHE A 25 6.08 -3.70 -11.32
N ALA A 26 6.33 -3.89 -10.03
CA ALA A 26 7.67 -3.92 -9.46
C ALA A 26 7.71 -4.90 -8.27
N GLN A 27 8.88 -5.48 -8.00
CA GLN A 27 9.11 -6.24 -6.78
C GLN A 27 10.54 -6.05 -6.27
N THR A 28 10.70 -6.12 -4.95
CA THR A 28 11.97 -6.35 -4.25
C THR A 28 11.88 -7.68 -3.49
N SER A 29 12.84 -7.97 -2.61
CA SER A 29 12.75 -9.10 -1.67
C SER A 29 11.51 -9.02 -0.78
N ASP A 30 11.15 -7.80 -0.36
CA ASP A 30 10.22 -7.59 0.76
C ASP A 30 8.92 -6.87 0.33
N VAL A 31 8.88 -6.33 -0.89
CA VAL A 31 7.77 -5.51 -1.39
C VAL A 31 7.32 -5.98 -2.77
N LYS A 32 6.00 -6.07 -2.98
CA LYS A 32 5.37 -6.26 -4.28
C LYS A 32 4.44 -5.10 -4.58
N VAL A 33 4.62 -4.48 -5.74
CA VAL A 33 3.78 -3.40 -6.22
C VAL A 33 3.00 -3.89 -7.43
N TYR A 34 1.69 -3.82 -7.34
CA TYR A 34 0.76 -4.12 -8.42
C TYR A 34 0.17 -2.83 -8.95
N ARG A 35 -0.07 -2.79 -10.26
CA ARG A 35 -0.66 -1.65 -10.96
C ARG A 35 -1.89 -2.08 -11.75
N LYS A 36 -2.93 -1.25 -11.69
CA LYS A 36 -4.11 -1.33 -12.55
C LYS A 36 -4.25 -0.01 -13.31
N ILE A 37 -4.45 -0.10 -14.62
CA ILE A 37 -4.71 1.06 -15.47
C ILE A 37 -6.23 1.29 -15.43
N ASP A 38 -6.63 2.53 -15.15
CA ASP A 38 -8.02 2.96 -15.26
C ASP A 38 -8.22 3.58 -16.64
N ASP A 39 -8.90 2.84 -17.51
CA ASP A 39 -9.13 3.23 -18.90
C ASP A 39 -10.08 4.43 -19.03
N GLU A 40 -10.93 4.70 -18.03
CA GLU A 40 -11.88 5.80 -18.05
C GLU A 40 -11.21 7.14 -17.71
N ASN A 41 -10.35 7.14 -16.68
CA ASN A 41 -9.71 8.36 -16.18
C ASN A 41 -8.27 8.55 -16.66
N LYS A 42 -7.75 7.62 -17.48
CA LYS A 42 -6.32 7.50 -17.82
C LYS A 42 -5.40 7.47 -16.57
N GLY A 43 -5.97 7.07 -15.44
CA GLY A 43 -5.30 7.00 -14.15
C GLY A 43 -4.56 5.68 -13.97
N MET A 44 -3.71 5.63 -12.96
CA MET A 44 -3.10 4.38 -12.51
C MET A 44 -3.38 4.23 -11.02
N GLN A 45 -3.87 3.06 -10.65
CA GLN A 45 -4.01 2.66 -9.26
C GLN A 45 -2.88 1.70 -8.89
N TYR A 46 -2.47 1.75 -7.62
CA TYR A 46 -1.39 0.94 -7.08
C TYR A 46 -1.83 0.21 -5.82
N LYS A 47 -1.47 -1.06 -5.71
CA LYS A 47 -1.53 -1.85 -4.47
C LYS A 47 -0.11 -2.26 -4.09
N CYS A 48 0.24 -2.09 -2.83
CA CYS A 48 1.55 -2.44 -2.29
C CYS A 48 1.36 -3.45 -1.16
N TYR A 49 2.06 -4.58 -1.25
CA TYR A 49 2.08 -5.60 -0.21
C TYR A 49 3.53 -5.82 0.22
N SER A 50 3.78 -5.78 1.52
CA SER A 50 5.12 -5.93 2.06
C SER A 50 5.13 -6.65 3.39
N HIS A 51 6.24 -7.31 3.69
CA HIS A 51 6.56 -7.80 5.03
C HIS A 51 7.86 -7.15 5.48
N ILE A 52 7.83 -6.43 6.61
CA ILE A 52 9.00 -5.73 7.16
C ILE A 52 9.32 -6.35 8.52
N PRO A 53 10.25 -7.33 8.59
CA PRO A 53 10.39 -8.20 9.76
C PRO A 53 10.80 -7.47 11.05
N ASP A 54 11.58 -6.39 10.91
CA ASP A 54 12.14 -5.64 12.06
C ASP A 54 11.26 -4.46 12.49
N VAL A 55 10.05 -4.33 11.93
CA VAL A 55 9.15 -3.20 12.21
C VAL A 55 7.82 -3.70 12.72
N THR A 56 7.47 -3.30 13.96
CA THR A 56 6.15 -3.59 14.52
C THR A 56 5.08 -2.65 13.93
N PRO A 57 3.80 -3.03 13.93
CA PRO A 57 2.71 -2.15 13.49
C PRO A 57 2.71 -0.79 14.21
N ASP A 58 3.01 -0.78 15.51
CA ASP A 58 3.10 0.47 16.30
C ASP A 58 4.22 1.40 15.82
N ILE A 59 5.40 0.85 15.47
CA ILE A 59 6.52 1.63 14.94
C ILE A 59 6.14 2.17 13.56
N PHE A 60 5.58 1.33 12.69
CA PHE A 60 5.15 1.74 11.36
C PHE A 60 4.13 2.88 11.42
N TYR A 61 3.10 2.75 12.26
CA TYR A 61 2.07 3.77 12.45
C TYR A 61 2.67 5.12 12.91
N LYS A 62 3.55 5.10 13.92
CA LYS A 62 4.20 6.31 14.44
C LYS A 62 5.04 7.01 13.38
N VAL A 63 5.83 6.25 12.63
CA VAL A 63 6.69 6.81 11.57
C VAL A 63 5.88 7.30 10.37
N ALA A 64 4.80 6.59 10.01
CA ALA A 64 3.99 6.91 8.85
C ALA A 64 3.19 8.22 9.02
N LEU A 65 2.78 8.55 10.25
CA LEU A 65 1.93 9.71 10.55
C LEU A 65 2.65 10.89 11.20
N ASP A 66 3.88 10.71 11.67
CA ASP A 66 4.70 11.81 12.18
C ASP A 66 5.23 12.66 11.01
N VAL A 67 4.59 13.81 10.78
CA VAL A 67 4.92 14.72 9.67
C VAL A 67 6.32 15.30 9.81
N ASP A 68 6.70 15.73 11.02
CA ASP A 68 7.99 16.37 11.26
C ASP A 68 9.12 15.37 11.04
N TYR A 69 8.95 14.14 11.53
CA TYR A 69 9.90 13.08 11.28
C TYR A 69 9.93 12.69 9.79
N ARG A 70 8.76 12.55 9.15
CA ARG A 70 8.66 12.17 7.73
C ARG A 70 9.43 13.12 6.81
N LEU A 71 9.39 14.42 7.07
CA LEU A 71 10.10 15.44 6.28
C LEU A 71 11.64 15.36 6.42
N VAL A 72 12.16 14.68 7.44
CA VAL A 72 13.61 14.55 7.65
C VAL A 72 14.22 13.42 6.81
N TRP A 73 13.54 12.26 6.75
CA TRP A 73 14.13 11.05 6.18
C TRP A 73 13.58 10.68 4.80
N ASP A 74 12.34 11.05 4.47
CA ASP A 74 11.74 10.76 3.16
C ASP A 74 12.18 11.82 2.14
N LYS A 75 13.08 11.43 1.23
CA LYS A 75 13.71 12.29 0.23
C LYS A 75 13.21 12.02 -1.17
#